data_AF-A0A961L512-F1
#
_entry.id   AF-A0A961L512-F1
#
_cell.length_a   1.000
_cell.length_b   1.000
_cell.length_c   1.000
_cell.angle_alpha   90.00
_cell.angle_beta   90.00
_cell.angle_gamma   90.00
#
_symmetry.space_group_name_H-M   'P 1'
#
loop_
_entity.id
_entity.type
_entity.pdbx_description
1 polymer ?
#
loop_
_entity_poly.entity_id
_entity_poly.type
_entity_poly.pdbx_seq_one_letter_code
_entity_poly.pdbx_strand_id
1 'polypeptide(L)'
;MDKRALASSFRERLRALIGDERGGVASFLAETGIDRSALSQFLDPGIDRLPRAETLRRIAEARGVTIDWLLALSNAPDGRQTVAPSVQIESAEGEGGGSPIDQWRHEAAGMKLRYVPSSLPDMLSLAPEPAQPARNARAGKAENVLGGFRLGDMDVEIAMPVQTLQDLSGGTGLWRGTDAGRRRRQLAHMAATCAEAYPTLRLHLYDGRETFAAPFTIFGRIRAALYLGEAYLVVSSAEQVAALTRLFDNLVRRATIGPDRVHETLADLAGQVA
;
A
#
# COMPACT_ATOMS: atom_id res chain seq x y z
N MET A 1 -17.95 -27.03 -17.01
CA MET A 1 -18.28 -27.24 -15.59
C MET A 1 -19.60 -27.99 -15.54
N ASP A 2 -19.66 -29.15 -14.87
CA ASP A 2 -20.88 -29.98 -14.79
C ASP A 2 -21.93 -29.29 -13.90
N LYS A 3 -23.18 -29.22 -14.36
CA LYS A 3 -24.31 -28.63 -13.61
C LYS A 3 -24.49 -29.29 -12.24
N ARG A 4 -24.18 -30.59 -12.14
CA ARG A 4 -24.21 -31.36 -10.88
C ARG A 4 -23.18 -30.89 -9.87
N ALA A 5 -21.96 -30.63 -10.35
CA ALA A 5 -20.87 -30.14 -9.51
C ALA A 5 -21.21 -28.75 -8.94
N LEU A 6 -21.77 -27.85 -9.77
CA LEU A 6 -22.20 -26.53 -9.34
C LEU A 6 -23.31 -26.58 -8.28
N ALA A 7 -24.33 -27.43 -8.50
CA ALA A 7 -25.41 -27.63 -7.53
C ALA A 7 -24.92 -28.21 -6.20
N SER A 8 -23.93 -29.11 -6.25
CA SER A 8 -23.29 -29.67 -5.06
C SER A 8 -22.51 -28.63 -4.26
N SER A 9 -21.68 -27.83 -4.92
CA SER A 9 -20.91 -26.78 -4.25
C SER A 9 -21.79 -25.68 -3.65
N PHE A 10 -22.87 -25.30 -4.35
CA PHE A 10 -23.87 -24.37 -3.83
C PHE A 10 -24.54 -24.94 -2.56
N ARG A 11 -24.94 -26.21 -2.56
CA ARG A 11 -25.51 -26.88 -1.38
C ARG A 11 -24.59 -26.82 -0.17
N GLU A 12 -23.31 -27.10 -0.38
CA GLU A 12 -22.32 -27.11 0.69
C GLU A 12 -22.20 -25.73 1.35
N ARG A 13 -22.08 -24.67 0.53
CA ARG A 13 -22.01 -23.28 1.00
C ARG A 13 -23.30 -22.83 1.66
N LEU A 14 -24.45 -23.24 1.13
CA LEU A 14 -25.75 -22.96 1.73
C LEU A 14 -25.89 -23.63 3.11
N ARG A 15 -25.42 -24.87 3.28
CA ARG A 15 -25.41 -25.55 4.59
C ARG A 15 -24.50 -24.83 5.59
N ALA A 16 -23.34 -24.36 5.15
CA ALA A 16 -22.45 -23.57 5.99
C ALA A 16 -23.15 -22.30 6.51
N LEU A 17 -23.79 -21.54 5.62
CA LEU A 17 -24.52 -20.32 6.00
C LEU A 17 -25.67 -20.55 7.00
N ILE A 18 -26.36 -21.69 6.88
CA ILE A 18 -27.42 -22.09 7.81
C ILE A 18 -26.84 -22.55 9.15
N GLY A 19 -25.69 -23.24 9.13
CA GLY A 19 -24.99 -23.70 10.33
C GLY A 19 -24.46 -22.54 11.18
N ASP A 20 -24.02 -21.46 10.55
CA ASP A 20 -23.54 -20.25 11.22
C ASP A 20 -24.67 -19.37 11.78
N GLU A 21 -25.92 -19.66 11.44
CA GLU A 21 -27.08 -18.87 11.85
C GLU A 21 -27.48 -19.14 13.30
N ARG A 22 -27.26 -18.15 14.18
CA ARG A 22 -27.56 -18.25 15.61
C ARG A 22 -29.06 -18.47 15.90
N GLY A 23 -29.94 -17.96 15.03
CA GLY A 23 -31.39 -18.16 15.14
C GLY A 23 -31.92 -19.44 14.46
N GLY A 24 -31.03 -20.28 13.94
CA GLY A 24 -31.37 -21.51 13.22
C GLY A 24 -32.16 -21.28 11.91
N VAL A 25 -32.73 -22.37 11.39
CA VAL A 25 -33.39 -22.39 10.07
C VAL A 25 -34.57 -21.42 9.97
N ALA A 26 -35.32 -21.20 11.06
CA ALA A 26 -36.46 -20.29 11.06
C ALA A 26 -36.04 -18.82 10.86
N SER A 27 -34.97 -18.40 11.54
CA SER A 27 -34.36 -17.07 11.37
C SER A 27 -33.84 -16.89 9.94
N PHE A 28 -33.10 -17.89 9.43
CA PHE A 28 -32.58 -17.89 8.07
C PHE A 28 -33.68 -17.70 7.00
N LEU A 29 -34.81 -18.40 7.13
CA LEU A 29 -35.94 -18.28 6.20
C LEU A 29 -36.56 -16.87 6.25
N ALA A 30 -36.69 -16.28 7.44
CA ALA A 30 -37.24 -14.94 7.63
C ALA A 30 -36.34 -13.86 7.03
N GLU A 31 -35.03 -13.93 7.24
CA GLU A 31 -34.07 -12.95 6.72
C GLU A 31 -33.84 -13.04 5.21
N THR A 32 -33.84 -14.25 4.65
CA THR A 32 -33.60 -14.47 3.21
C THR A 32 -34.86 -14.37 2.35
N GLY A 33 -36.04 -14.41 2.97
CA GLY A 33 -37.34 -14.45 2.26
C GLY A 33 -37.49 -15.70 1.39
N ILE A 34 -36.89 -16.81 1.82
CA ILE A 34 -37.01 -18.13 1.18
C ILE A 34 -38.11 -18.92 1.88
N ASP A 35 -38.90 -19.67 1.12
CA ASP A 35 -39.90 -20.60 1.63
C ASP A 35 -39.26 -21.94 2.01
N ARG A 36 -39.82 -22.60 3.03
CA ARG A 36 -39.31 -23.88 3.53
C ARG A 36 -39.24 -24.95 2.43
N SER A 37 -40.18 -24.94 1.48
CA SER A 37 -40.18 -25.85 0.32
C SER A 37 -38.99 -25.63 -0.61
N ALA A 38 -38.67 -24.39 -0.99
CA ALA A 38 -37.51 -24.15 -1.84
C ALA A 38 -36.20 -24.43 -1.11
N LEU A 39 -36.11 -24.10 0.18
CA LEU A 39 -34.92 -24.45 0.97
C LEU A 39 -34.68 -25.97 0.99
N SER A 40 -35.73 -26.77 1.21
CA SER A 40 -35.63 -28.24 1.13
C SER A 40 -35.21 -28.73 -0.25
N GLN A 41 -35.76 -28.15 -1.32
CA GLN A 41 -35.36 -28.50 -2.70
C GLN A 41 -33.90 -28.15 -3.00
N PHE A 42 -33.40 -27.02 -2.48
CA PHE A 42 -32.01 -26.63 -2.65
C PHE A 42 -31.06 -27.54 -1.90
N LEU A 43 -31.46 -28.08 -0.75
CA LEU A 43 -30.62 -28.94 0.10
C LEU A 43 -30.67 -30.43 -0.29
N ASP A 44 -31.62 -30.84 -1.12
CA ASP A 44 -31.80 -32.22 -1.58
C ASP A 44 -30.65 -32.66 -2.51
N PRO A 45 -29.87 -33.71 -2.17
CA PRO A 45 -28.77 -34.21 -2.99
C PRO A 45 -29.20 -34.73 -4.38
N GLY A 46 -30.44 -35.19 -4.53
CA GLY A 46 -30.98 -35.75 -5.77
C GLY A 46 -31.52 -34.72 -6.76
N ILE A 47 -31.53 -33.44 -6.38
CA ILE A 47 -32.05 -32.33 -7.20
C ILE A 47 -30.90 -31.41 -7.61
N ASP A 48 -30.62 -31.32 -8.91
CA ASP A 48 -29.59 -30.43 -9.49
C ASP A 48 -30.13 -29.01 -9.79
N ARG A 49 -31.07 -28.53 -8.97
CA ARG A 49 -31.78 -27.27 -9.18
C ARG A 49 -31.12 -26.14 -8.41
N LEU A 50 -30.60 -25.16 -9.15
CA LEU A 50 -30.10 -23.92 -8.57
C LEU A 50 -31.25 -22.91 -8.37
N PRO A 51 -31.12 -22.00 -7.39
CA PRO A 51 -32.04 -20.89 -7.24
C PRO A 51 -31.98 -19.94 -8.44
N ARG A 52 -33.04 -19.15 -8.62
CA ARG A 52 -33.02 -18.03 -9.57
C ARG A 52 -32.05 -16.96 -9.08
N ALA A 53 -31.55 -16.13 -10.01
CA ALA A 53 -30.64 -15.02 -9.70
C ALA A 53 -31.16 -14.12 -8.57
N GLU A 54 -32.47 -13.86 -8.52
CA GLU A 54 -33.07 -13.05 -7.48
C GLU A 54 -33.00 -13.70 -6.09
N THR A 55 -33.21 -15.02 -6.01
CA THR A 55 -33.04 -15.78 -4.76
C THR A 55 -31.59 -15.80 -4.32
N LEU A 56 -30.66 -16.00 -5.26
CA LEU A 56 -29.21 -15.93 -4.96
C LEU A 56 -28.83 -14.56 -4.41
N ARG A 57 -29.33 -13.48 -5.00
CA ARG A 57 -29.13 -12.11 -4.52
C ARG A 57 -29.66 -11.91 -3.11
N ARG A 58 -30.88 -12.40 -2.81
CA ARG A 58 -31.44 -12.29 -1.46
C ARG A 58 -30.63 -13.05 -0.41
N ILE A 59 -30.14 -14.25 -0.73
CA ILE A 59 -29.25 -15.01 0.17
C ILE A 59 -27.95 -14.24 0.40
N ALA A 60 -27.30 -13.80 -0.68
CA ALA A 60 -26.06 -13.04 -0.66
C ALA A 60 -26.19 -11.79 0.22
N GLU A 61 -27.22 -10.99 -0.02
CA GLU A 61 -27.51 -9.77 0.74
C GLU A 61 -27.80 -10.07 2.22
N ALA A 62 -28.68 -11.02 2.52
CA ALA A 62 -29.06 -11.32 3.90
C ALA A 62 -27.90 -11.89 4.72
N ARG A 63 -27.01 -12.67 4.09
CA ARG A 63 -25.92 -13.37 4.78
C ARG A 63 -24.58 -12.65 4.69
N GLY A 64 -24.55 -11.51 4.03
CA GLY A 64 -23.35 -10.74 3.86
C GLY A 64 -22.30 -11.49 3.04
N VAL A 65 -22.70 -12.17 1.96
CA VAL A 65 -21.79 -12.88 1.05
C VAL A 65 -21.95 -12.51 -0.41
N THR A 66 -20.98 -12.83 -1.27
CA THR A 66 -21.12 -12.63 -2.73
C THR A 66 -21.86 -13.78 -3.43
N ILE A 67 -22.48 -13.49 -4.59
CA ILE A 67 -23.06 -14.52 -5.46
C ILE A 67 -21.96 -15.43 -6.03
N ASP A 68 -20.80 -14.86 -6.37
CA ASP A 68 -19.64 -15.61 -6.84
C ASP A 68 -19.15 -16.60 -5.79
N TRP A 69 -19.19 -16.23 -4.52
CA TRP A 69 -18.98 -17.17 -3.43
C TRP A 69 -20.13 -18.19 -3.36
N LEU A 70 -21.41 -17.81 -3.38
CA LEU A 70 -22.49 -18.83 -3.35
C LEU A 70 -22.37 -19.88 -4.47
N LEU A 71 -21.84 -19.50 -5.64
CA LEU A 71 -21.65 -20.36 -6.81
C LEU A 71 -20.26 -21.00 -6.92
N ALA A 72 -19.43 -20.90 -5.87
CA ALA A 72 -18.09 -21.46 -5.81
C ALA A 72 -17.10 -20.98 -6.89
N LEU A 73 -17.26 -19.72 -7.31
CA LEU A 73 -16.34 -18.99 -8.18
C LEU A 73 -15.25 -18.24 -7.38
N SER A 74 -15.49 -18.00 -6.09
CA SER A 74 -14.54 -17.37 -5.14
C SER A 74 -14.46 -18.18 -3.85
N ASN A 75 -13.34 -18.15 -3.12
CA ASN A 75 -13.21 -18.82 -1.81
C ASN A 75 -13.47 -17.89 -0.60
N ALA A 76 -13.56 -16.58 -0.82
CA ALA A 76 -13.81 -15.61 0.23
C ALA A 76 -15.31 -15.25 0.30
N PRO A 77 -15.99 -15.42 1.45
CA PRO A 77 -17.41 -15.16 1.57
C PRO A 77 -17.79 -13.69 1.44
N ASP A 78 -16.91 -12.73 1.74
CA ASP A 78 -17.25 -11.33 2.07
C ASP A 78 -18.24 -10.59 1.15
N GLY A 79 -19.40 -10.20 1.71
CA GLY A 79 -20.42 -9.44 1.02
C GLY A 79 -21.39 -8.67 1.91
N ARG A 80 -20.96 -8.00 2.99
CA ARG A 80 -21.57 -6.75 3.54
C ARG A 80 -20.76 -6.24 4.74
N GLN A 81 -19.68 -5.56 4.42
CA GLN A 81 -19.36 -4.25 4.95
C GLN A 81 -18.89 -3.49 3.70
N THR A 82 -19.07 -2.17 3.64
CA THR A 82 -18.17 -1.37 2.79
C THR A 82 -16.80 -1.43 3.47
N VAL A 83 -16.18 -2.61 3.49
CA VAL A 83 -14.77 -2.78 3.74
C VAL A 83 -14.18 -2.18 2.48
N ALA A 84 -13.53 -1.02 2.60
CA ALA A 84 -12.55 -0.63 1.59
C ALA A 84 -11.71 -1.90 1.32
N PRO A 85 -11.70 -2.47 0.10
CA PRO A 85 -11.02 -3.73 -0.14
C PRO A 85 -9.64 -3.70 0.54
N SER A 86 -9.27 -4.79 1.22
CA SER A 86 -8.03 -4.84 2.01
C SER A 86 -6.80 -4.46 1.20
N VAL A 87 -6.94 -4.53 -0.13
CA VAL A 87 -6.04 -4.04 -1.15
C VAL A 87 -6.81 -3.17 -2.16
N GLN A 88 -6.42 -1.91 -2.34
CA GLN A 88 -6.99 -0.95 -3.29
C GLN A 88 -5.92 -0.41 -4.22
N ILE A 89 -6.28 -0.06 -5.45
CA ILE A 89 -5.42 0.74 -6.33
C ILE A 89 -5.98 2.15 -6.35
N GLU A 90 -5.21 3.12 -5.85
CA GLU A 90 -5.59 4.52 -5.83
C GLU A 90 -4.65 5.33 -6.74
N SER A 91 -5.20 6.15 -7.62
CA SER A 91 -4.42 7.04 -8.48
C SER A 91 -3.56 8.00 -7.63
N ALA A 92 -2.31 8.24 -8.05
CA ALA A 92 -1.43 9.16 -7.34
C ALA A 92 -1.88 10.63 -7.43
N GLU A 93 -2.73 10.93 -8.42
CA GLU A 93 -3.45 12.18 -8.60
C GLU A 93 -4.94 11.95 -8.29
N GLY A 94 -5.46 12.62 -7.26
CA GLY A 94 -6.88 12.55 -6.93
C GLY A 94 -7.74 13.33 -7.93
N GLU A 95 -9.02 13.00 -8.01
CA GLU A 95 -9.99 13.60 -8.94
C GLU A 95 -10.16 15.13 -8.78
N GLY A 96 -9.72 15.70 -7.64
CA GLY A 96 -9.68 17.14 -7.36
C GLY A 96 -8.29 17.78 -7.37
N GLY A 97 -7.25 17.08 -7.87
CA GLY A 97 -5.88 17.56 -7.92
C GLY A 97 -5.07 17.44 -6.61
N GLY A 98 -5.67 16.92 -5.54
CA GLY A 98 -4.98 16.59 -4.28
C GLY A 98 -4.34 15.20 -4.33
N SER A 99 -3.27 14.97 -3.56
CA SER A 99 -2.66 13.64 -3.43
C SER A 99 -3.30 12.85 -2.28
N PRO A 100 -3.68 11.56 -2.47
CA PRO A 100 -4.18 10.72 -1.38
C PRO A 100 -3.23 10.65 -0.18
N ILE A 101 -1.93 10.83 -0.43
CA ILE A 101 -0.88 10.84 0.59
C ILE A 101 -1.14 11.90 1.66
N ASP A 102 -1.63 13.08 1.29
CA ASP A 102 -1.87 14.18 2.25
C ASP A 102 -2.91 13.75 3.30
N GLN A 103 -3.99 13.11 2.83
CA GLN A 103 -5.01 12.54 3.70
C GLN A 103 -4.43 11.41 4.56
N TRP A 104 -3.65 10.50 3.98
CA TRP A 104 -3.08 9.37 4.72
C TRP A 104 -2.10 9.80 5.81
N ARG A 105 -1.32 10.86 5.57
CA ARG A 105 -0.46 11.48 6.60
C ARG A 105 -1.30 12.06 7.73
N HIS A 106 -2.37 12.78 7.40
CA HIS A 106 -3.26 13.35 8.41
C HIS A 106 -3.91 12.27 9.29
N GLU A 107 -4.37 11.16 8.70
CA GLU A 107 -4.93 10.01 9.43
C GLU A 107 -3.92 9.32 10.34
N ALA A 108 -2.63 9.34 9.98
CA ALA A 108 -1.55 8.75 10.75
C ALA A 108 -0.80 9.75 11.65
N ALA A 109 -1.33 10.96 11.84
CA ALA A 109 -0.71 11.99 12.69
C ALA A 109 -0.37 11.44 14.09
N GLY A 110 0.81 11.75 14.59
CA GLY A 110 1.33 11.22 15.85
C GLY A 110 1.80 9.76 15.82
N MET A 111 1.65 9.06 14.69
CA MET A 111 2.27 7.75 14.47
C MET A 111 3.62 7.89 13.77
N LYS A 112 4.37 6.79 13.70
CA LYS A 112 5.64 6.73 12.95
C LYS A 112 5.37 6.48 11.47
N LEU A 113 6.00 7.27 10.60
CA LEU A 113 6.03 7.05 9.16
C LEU A 113 7.28 6.22 8.80
N ARG A 114 7.11 5.17 8.00
CA ARG A 114 8.25 4.44 7.40
C ARG A 114 8.17 4.56 5.90
N TYR A 115 9.28 4.89 5.25
CA TYR A 115 9.28 5.23 3.84
C TYR A 115 10.48 4.62 3.10
N VAL A 116 10.19 3.95 1.99
CA VAL A 116 11.17 3.51 0.99
C VAL A 116 10.87 4.27 -0.30
N PRO A 117 11.70 5.26 -0.68
CA PRO A 117 11.45 6.09 -1.83
C PRO A 117 11.84 5.41 -3.14
N SER A 118 11.20 5.80 -4.25
CA SER A 118 11.65 5.45 -5.61
C SER A 118 12.88 6.24 -6.07
N SER A 119 13.14 7.40 -5.46
CA SER A 119 14.27 8.28 -5.75
C SER A 119 14.76 8.97 -4.46
N LEU A 120 15.13 10.25 -4.51
CA LEU A 120 15.39 11.02 -3.30
C LEU A 120 14.10 11.30 -2.54
N PRO A 121 14.09 11.20 -1.21
CA PRO A 121 12.99 11.71 -0.40
C PRO A 121 12.78 13.19 -0.69
N ASP A 122 11.53 13.55 -0.93
CA ASP A 122 11.08 14.90 -1.26
C ASP A 122 11.36 15.90 -0.13
N MET A 123 11.22 15.53 1.15
CA MET A 123 11.63 16.41 2.27
C MET A 123 13.13 16.71 2.30
N LEU A 124 13.94 15.83 1.71
CA LEU A 124 15.39 15.95 1.65
C LEU A 124 15.84 16.60 0.34
N SER A 125 14.93 16.82 -0.60
CA SER A 125 15.21 17.40 -1.90
C SER A 125 15.19 18.92 -1.81
N LEU A 126 16.22 19.58 -2.36
CA LEU A 126 16.15 21.01 -2.61
C LEU A 126 14.98 21.27 -3.56
N ALA A 127 14.24 22.34 -3.29
CA ALA A 127 13.21 22.80 -4.22
C ALA A 127 13.82 22.88 -5.63
N PRO A 128 13.11 22.40 -6.67
CA PRO A 128 13.60 22.57 -8.02
C PRO A 128 13.83 24.07 -8.25
N GLU A 129 15.04 24.45 -8.66
CA GLU A 129 15.24 25.77 -9.26
C GLU A 129 14.19 25.94 -10.37
N PRO A 130 13.60 27.14 -10.54
CA PRO A 130 12.67 27.39 -11.64
C PRO A 130 13.41 27.18 -12.97
N ALA A 131 13.35 25.96 -13.49
CA ALA A 131 14.06 25.55 -14.68
C ALA A 131 13.13 25.59 -15.88
N GLN A 132 13.70 26.05 -17.00
CA GLN A 132 13.14 26.06 -18.35
C GLN A 132 12.26 24.84 -18.66
N PRO A 133 11.18 25.02 -19.44
CA PRO A 133 10.14 24.02 -19.65
C PRO A 133 10.75 22.67 -20.06
N ALA A 134 10.75 21.72 -19.14
CA ALA A 134 11.28 20.39 -19.36
C ALA A 134 10.51 19.74 -20.52
N ARG A 135 11.20 19.50 -21.64
CA ARG A 135 10.60 18.99 -22.89
C ARG A 135 10.00 17.59 -22.79
N ASN A 136 10.16 16.87 -21.68
CA ASN A 136 9.68 15.49 -21.52
C ASN A 136 9.02 15.28 -20.15
N ALA A 137 7.90 15.96 -19.88
CA ALA A 137 7.07 15.77 -18.68
C ALA A 137 6.28 14.44 -18.66
N ARG A 138 6.85 13.35 -19.21
CA ARG A 138 6.25 12.00 -19.27
C ARG A 138 7.01 10.94 -18.46
N ALA A 139 8.13 11.30 -17.82
CA ALA A 139 8.73 10.45 -16.80
C ALA A 139 7.89 10.60 -15.53
N GLY A 140 7.46 9.49 -14.93
CA GLY A 140 6.60 9.47 -13.75
C GLY A 140 7.02 10.51 -12.72
N LYS A 141 6.04 11.28 -12.22
CA LYS A 141 6.31 12.32 -11.22
C LYS A 141 6.99 11.67 -10.01
N ALA A 142 7.96 12.38 -9.43
CA ALA A 142 8.55 11.96 -8.17
C ALA A 142 7.44 11.86 -7.11
N GLU A 143 7.47 10.79 -6.31
CA GLU A 143 6.54 10.63 -5.19
C GLU A 143 6.66 11.82 -4.24
N ASN A 144 5.54 12.49 -3.97
CA ASN A 144 5.48 13.62 -3.04
C ASN A 144 4.99 13.16 -1.66
N VAL A 145 5.62 12.11 -1.11
CA VAL A 145 5.20 11.45 0.12
C VAL A 145 5.35 12.34 1.35
N LEU A 146 6.31 13.26 1.37
CA LEU A 146 6.67 14.16 2.45
C LEU A 146 6.51 15.64 2.04
N GLY A 147 5.88 15.92 0.90
CA GLY A 147 5.61 17.27 0.41
C GLY A 147 4.81 18.10 1.40
N GLY A 148 5.36 19.26 1.78
CA GLY A 148 4.73 20.14 2.78
C GLY A 148 4.78 19.61 4.22
N PHE A 149 5.47 18.49 4.48
CA PHE A 149 5.72 17.99 5.82
C PHE A 149 6.61 18.94 6.61
N ARG A 150 6.22 19.23 7.86
CA ARG A 150 7.06 19.94 8.82
C ARG A 150 7.64 18.94 9.81
N LEU A 151 8.95 18.98 9.99
CA LEU A 151 9.60 18.21 11.05
C LEU A 151 9.00 18.60 12.40
N GLY A 152 8.51 17.60 13.14
CA GLY A 152 7.84 17.77 14.43
C GLY A 152 6.46 17.12 14.52
N ASP A 153 5.78 16.90 13.39
CA ASP A 153 4.43 16.30 13.38
C ASP A 153 4.45 14.78 13.58
N MET A 154 5.51 14.10 13.12
CA MET A 154 5.68 12.65 13.18
C MET A 154 7.17 12.25 13.18
N ASP A 155 7.48 11.10 13.78
CA ASP A 155 8.76 10.42 13.59
C ASP A 155 8.81 9.79 12.20
N VAL A 156 9.87 10.08 11.43
CA VAL A 156 10.05 9.57 10.06
C VAL A 156 11.29 8.69 9.98
N GLU A 157 11.09 7.46 9.51
CA GLU A 157 12.18 6.55 9.15
C GLU A 157 12.20 6.29 7.66
N ILE A 158 13.35 6.45 7.05
CA ILE A 158 13.57 6.29 5.62
C ILE A 158 14.63 5.20 5.42
N ALA A 159 14.38 4.26 4.51
CA ALA A 159 15.38 3.29 4.07
C ALA A 159 15.54 3.37 2.56
N MET A 160 16.75 3.60 2.07
CA MET A 160 17.03 3.70 0.63
C MET A 160 18.41 3.13 0.27
N PRO A 161 18.66 2.77 -1.01
CA PRO A 161 19.96 2.23 -1.38
C PRO A 161 21.02 3.33 -1.44
N VAL A 162 22.23 3.03 -0.96
CA VAL A 162 23.37 3.97 -1.01
C VAL A 162 23.70 4.38 -2.44
N GLN A 163 23.42 3.51 -3.42
CA GLN A 163 23.65 3.76 -4.84
C GLN A 163 22.88 4.98 -5.35
N THR A 164 21.70 5.28 -4.82
CA THR A 164 20.95 6.48 -5.21
C THR A 164 21.74 7.75 -4.90
N LEU A 165 22.47 7.79 -3.78
CA LEU A 165 23.30 8.93 -3.40
C LEU A 165 24.63 8.96 -4.16
N GLN A 166 25.19 7.79 -4.46
CA GLN A 166 26.37 7.67 -5.32
C GLN A 166 26.09 8.15 -6.74
N ASP A 167 24.92 7.79 -7.29
CA ASP A 167 24.48 8.27 -8.60
C ASP A 167 24.26 9.78 -8.61
N LEU A 168 23.67 10.33 -7.54
CA LEU A 168 23.55 11.77 -7.37
C LEU A 168 24.92 12.45 -7.29
N SER A 169 25.87 11.90 -6.52
CA SER A 169 27.21 12.44 -6.42
C SER A 169 27.96 12.38 -7.76
N GLY A 170 27.85 11.27 -8.48
CA GLY A 170 28.50 11.04 -9.78
C GLY A 170 27.81 11.71 -10.97
N GLY A 171 26.57 12.18 -10.82
CA GLY A 171 25.79 12.74 -11.93
C GLY A 171 25.39 11.67 -12.96
N THR A 172 25.18 10.45 -12.49
CA THR A 172 24.76 9.29 -13.29
C THR A 172 23.26 9.01 -13.11
N GLY A 173 22.73 7.99 -13.79
CA GLY A 173 21.33 7.60 -13.66
C GLY A 173 20.35 8.72 -14.02
N LEU A 174 19.52 9.08 -13.04
CA LEU A 174 18.51 10.16 -13.12
C LEU A 174 19.15 11.57 -13.11
N TRP A 175 20.39 11.71 -12.68
CA TRP A 175 21.09 13.00 -12.56
C TRP A 175 22.03 13.32 -13.74
N ARG A 176 21.98 12.53 -14.81
CA ARG A 176 22.77 12.81 -16.04
C ARG A 176 22.48 14.20 -16.58
N GLY A 177 23.54 14.99 -16.75
CA GLY A 177 23.46 16.38 -17.20
C GLY A 177 23.14 17.40 -16.10
N THR A 178 23.03 16.97 -14.83
CA THR A 178 22.87 17.90 -13.70
C THR A 178 24.20 18.54 -13.33
N ASP A 179 24.20 19.87 -13.17
CA ASP A 179 25.37 20.65 -12.76
C ASP A 179 26.01 20.12 -11.46
N ALA A 180 27.35 20.11 -11.41
CA ALA A 180 28.13 19.67 -10.26
C ALA A 180 27.83 20.49 -9.00
N GLY A 181 27.71 21.80 -9.14
CA GLY A 181 27.34 22.68 -8.03
C GLY A 181 25.98 22.31 -7.45
N ARG A 182 24.98 22.01 -8.30
CA ARG A 182 23.65 21.60 -7.85
C ARG A 182 23.66 20.26 -7.12
N ARG A 183 24.37 19.25 -7.65
CA ARG A 183 24.52 17.92 -7.00
C ARG A 183 25.18 18.06 -5.63
N ARG A 184 26.24 18.85 -5.53
CA ARG A 184 26.95 19.13 -4.27
C ARG A 184 26.05 19.83 -3.25
N ARG A 185 25.32 20.88 -3.67
CA ARG A 185 24.36 21.58 -2.80
C ARG A 185 23.26 20.64 -2.30
N GLN A 186 22.73 19.78 -3.16
CA GLN A 186 21.72 18.79 -2.81
C GLN A 186 22.23 17.85 -1.71
N LEU A 187 23.40 17.23 -1.89
CA LEU A 187 23.99 16.33 -0.89
C LEU A 187 24.31 17.04 0.44
N ALA A 188 24.87 18.25 0.37
CA ALA A 188 25.15 19.05 1.57
C ALA A 188 23.88 19.44 2.33
N HIS A 189 22.80 19.77 1.62
CA HIS A 189 21.50 20.02 2.22
C HIS A 189 20.95 18.78 2.93
N MET A 190 21.02 17.61 2.29
CA MET A 190 20.61 16.35 2.92
C MET A 190 21.43 16.06 4.19
N ALA A 191 22.74 16.30 4.16
CA ALA A 191 23.62 16.10 5.31
C ALA A 191 23.20 16.99 6.50
N ALA A 192 22.99 18.28 6.26
CA ALA A 192 22.54 19.23 7.27
C ALA A 192 21.16 18.84 7.84
N THR A 193 20.19 18.56 6.97
CA THR A 193 18.84 18.17 7.39
C THR A 193 18.86 16.89 8.23
N CYS A 194 19.63 15.87 7.84
CA CYS A 194 19.72 14.63 8.62
C CYS A 194 20.39 14.85 9.99
N ALA A 195 21.42 15.71 10.07
CA ALA A 195 22.10 16.02 11.33
C ALA A 195 21.20 16.81 12.29
N GLU A 196 20.51 17.83 11.79
CA GLU A 196 19.64 18.71 12.60
C GLU A 196 18.37 17.99 13.07
N ALA A 197 17.83 17.10 12.24
CA ALA A 197 16.57 16.42 12.49
C ALA A 197 16.67 15.15 13.35
N TYR A 198 17.88 14.64 13.59
CA TYR A 198 18.05 13.41 14.36
C TYR A 198 17.69 13.62 15.84
N PRO A 199 16.92 12.73 16.50
CA PRO A 199 16.48 11.40 16.03
C PRO A 199 15.07 11.37 15.41
N THR A 200 14.40 12.50 15.22
CA THR A 200 13.03 12.57 14.66
C THR A 200 12.98 12.12 13.19
N LEU A 201 14.03 12.42 12.43
CA LEU A 201 14.29 11.87 11.10
C LEU A 201 15.44 10.87 11.17
N ARG A 202 15.22 9.67 10.63
CA ARG A 202 16.22 8.60 10.57
C ARG A 202 16.34 8.09 9.14
N LEU A 203 17.47 8.36 8.49
CA LEU A 203 17.80 7.84 7.18
C LEU A 203 18.76 6.65 7.31
N HIS A 204 18.34 5.50 6.79
CA HIS A 204 19.10 4.26 6.74
C HIS A 204 19.53 4.00 5.30
N LEU A 205 20.82 3.72 5.08
CA LEU A 205 21.32 3.35 3.76
C LEU A 205 21.70 1.88 3.74
N TYR A 206 21.06 1.11 2.85
CA TYR A 206 21.41 -0.29 2.60
C TYR A 206 22.17 -0.43 1.27
N ASP A 207 22.85 -1.55 1.08
CA ASP A 207 23.44 -1.87 -0.22
C ASP A 207 22.38 -2.46 -1.17
N GLY A 208 22.04 -1.70 -2.21
CA GLY A 208 21.09 -2.07 -3.26
C GLY A 208 21.53 -3.28 -4.11
N ARG A 209 22.81 -3.66 -4.05
CA ARG A 209 23.35 -4.85 -4.73
C ARG A 209 23.02 -6.14 -3.98
N GLU A 210 22.82 -6.05 -2.67
CA GLU A 210 22.48 -7.19 -1.82
C GLU A 210 21.00 -7.22 -1.43
N THR A 211 20.35 -6.06 -1.41
CA THR A 211 18.98 -5.87 -0.93
C THR A 211 18.18 -5.06 -1.93
N PHE A 212 17.01 -5.58 -2.31
CA PHE A 212 16.05 -4.83 -3.11
C PHE A 212 14.74 -4.66 -2.34
N ALA A 213 14.15 -3.47 -2.47
CA ALA A 213 12.79 -3.18 -2.03
C ALA A 213 12.10 -2.33 -3.10
N ALA A 214 10.83 -2.65 -3.37
CA ALA A 214 9.96 -1.75 -4.11
C ALA A 214 9.70 -0.48 -3.26
N PRO A 215 9.36 0.66 -3.87
CA PRO A 215 9.00 1.86 -3.12
C PRO A 215 7.66 1.68 -2.39
N PHE A 216 7.63 1.99 -1.11
CA PHE A 216 6.42 1.93 -0.31
C PHE A 216 6.49 2.83 0.91
N THR A 217 5.32 3.21 1.42
CA THR A 217 5.16 4.01 2.63
C THR A 217 4.25 3.29 3.62
N ILE A 218 4.60 3.25 4.89
CA ILE A 218 3.78 2.73 5.98
C ILE A 218 3.37 3.89 6.88
N PHE A 219 2.07 4.12 6.96
CA PHE A 219 1.45 5.15 7.77
C PHE A 219 1.03 4.54 9.12
N GLY A 220 1.95 4.57 10.08
CA GLY A 220 1.71 4.03 11.42
C GLY A 220 1.44 2.53 11.42
N ARG A 221 0.27 2.13 11.96
CA ARG A 221 -0.20 0.73 11.99
C ARG A 221 -1.48 0.52 11.16
N ILE A 222 -1.94 1.55 10.46
CA ILE A 222 -3.27 1.58 9.85
C ILE A 222 -3.24 1.30 8.35
N ARG A 223 -2.18 1.70 7.65
CA ARG A 223 -2.10 1.63 6.19
C ARG A 223 -0.67 1.48 5.71
N ALA A 224 -0.49 0.81 4.59
CA ALA A 224 0.70 0.93 3.77
C ALA A 224 0.34 1.12 2.29
N ALA A 225 1.15 1.87 1.56
CA ALA A 225 0.95 2.18 0.15
C ALA A 225 2.21 1.84 -0.63
N LEU A 226 2.12 0.94 -1.61
CA LEU A 226 3.21 0.62 -2.52
C LEU A 226 3.07 1.43 -3.79
N TYR A 227 4.12 2.08 -4.24
CA TYR A 227 4.07 2.91 -5.43
C TYR A 227 4.21 2.08 -6.70
N LEU A 228 3.30 2.31 -7.66
CA LEU A 228 3.24 1.64 -8.95
C LEU A 228 3.58 2.58 -10.12
N GLY A 229 4.05 3.81 -9.83
CA GLY A 229 4.45 4.80 -10.84
C GLY A 229 3.41 5.88 -11.14
N GLU A 230 2.14 5.50 -11.31
CA GLU A 230 1.02 6.47 -11.49
C GLU A 230 -0.11 6.26 -10.49
N ALA A 231 0.00 5.22 -9.67
CA ALA A 231 -0.97 4.81 -8.67
C ALA A 231 -0.26 4.18 -7.47
N TYR A 232 -1.00 3.98 -6.40
CA TYR A 232 -0.58 3.26 -5.20
C TYR A 232 -1.42 1.99 -5.03
N LEU A 233 -0.75 0.88 -4.75
CA LEU A 233 -1.39 -0.28 -4.16
C LEU A 233 -1.49 -0.05 -2.65
N VAL A 234 -2.68 0.24 -2.16
CA VAL A 234 -2.96 0.57 -0.77
C VAL A 234 -3.44 -0.68 -0.04
N VAL A 235 -2.84 -0.99 1.09
CA VAL A 235 -3.26 -2.08 1.97
C VAL A 235 -3.59 -1.55 3.36
N SER A 236 -4.68 -2.04 3.94
CA SER A 236 -5.17 -1.56 5.25
C SER A 236 -5.43 -2.68 6.25
N SER A 237 -5.21 -3.95 5.88
CA SER A 237 -5.33 -5.04 6.85
C SER A 237 -4.14 -5.06 7.81
N ALA A 238 -4.40 -5.29 9.10
CA ALA A 238 -3.35 -5.31 10.12
C ALA A 238 -2.24 -6.34 9.83
N GLU A 239 -2.61 -7.49 9.24
CA GLU A 239 -1.66 -8.52 8.84
C GLU A 239 -0.71 -8.05 7.73
N GLN A 240 -1.25 -7.43 6.67
CA GLN A 240 -0.45 -6.92 5.55
C GLN A 240 0.43 -5.74 5.97
N VAL A 241 -0.11 -4.82 6.78
CA VAL A 241 0.66 -3.68 7.33
C VAL A 241 1.80 -4.20 8.21
N ALA A 242 1.55 -5.21 9.06
CA ALA A 242 2.59 -5.83 9.87
C ALA A 242 3.64 -6.56 9.01
N ALA A 243 3.23 -7.21 7.92
CA ALA A 243 4.16 -7.85 6.98
C ALA A 243 5.09 -6.82 6.31
N LEU A 244 4.55 -5.72 5.80
CA LEU A 244 5.34 -4.63 5.21
C LEU A 244 6.25 -3.96 6.27
N THR A 245 5.77 -3.82 7.51
CA THR A 245 6.58 -3.31 8.61
C THR A 245 7.79 -4.21 8.86
N ARG A 246 7.62 -5.54 8.88
CA ARG A 246 8.75 -6.47 8.99
C ARG A 246 9.72 -6.38 7.82
N LEU A 247 9.22 -6.15 6.60
CA LEU A 247 10.08 -5.92 5.43
C LEU A 247 10.91 -4.65 5.60
N PHE A 248 10.30 -3.55 6.06
CA PHE A 248 11.02 -2.32 6.37
C PHE A 248 12.08 -2.52 7.47
N ASP A 249 11.70 -3.17 8.57
CA ASP A 249 12.63 -3.45 9.68
C ASP A 249 13.81 -4.34 9.21
N ASN A 250 13.60 -5.22 8.22
CA ASN A 250 14.69 -5.95 7.57
C ASN A 250 15.64 -5.04 6.81
N LEU A 251 15.14 -4.01 6.10
CA LEU A 251 15.99 -3.03 5.42
C LEU A 251 16.84 -2.26 6.43
N VAL A 252 16.23 -1.81 7.53
CA VAL A 252 16.94 -1.13 8.63
C VAL A 252 18.04 -2.02 9.22
N ARG A 253 17.75 -3.30 9.45
CA ARG A 253 18.76 -4.26 9.97
C ARG A 253 19.89 -4.54 8.99
N ARG A 254 19.63 -4.45 7.68
CA ARG A 254 20.63 -4.65 6.61
C ARG A 254 21.31 -3.36 6.18
N ALA A 255 20.95 -2.23 6.79
CA ALA A 255 21.57 -0.95 6.50
C ALA A 255 23.07 -1.01 6.83
N THR A 256 23.90 -0.64 5.86
CA THR A 256 25.35 -0.54 6.03
C THR A 256 25.73 0.77 6.72
N ILE A 257 24.89 1.80 6.56
CA ILE A 257 25.05 3.11 7.21
C ILE A 257 23.78 3.43 8.00
N GLY A 258 23.97 3.65 9.29
CA GLY A 258 22.92 4.01 10.23
C GLY A 258 22.61 5.52 10.24
N PRO A 259 21.46 5.91 10.83
CA PRO A 259 20.98 7.29 10.83
C PRO A 259 21.84 8.24 11.66
N ASP A 260 22.59 7.70 12.62
CA ASP A 260 23.54 8.42 13.45
C ASP A 260 24.78 8.91 12.68
N ARG A 261 25.14 8.27 11.57
CA ARG A 261 26.34 8.59 10.76
C ARG A 261 26.06 8.95 9.31
N VAL A 262 24.80 8.88 8.89
CA VAL A 262 24.42 9.13 7.48
C VAL A 262 24.80 10.52 6.99
N HIS A 263 24.77 11.53 7.87
CA HIS A 263 25.14 12.90 7.55
C HIS A 263 26.63 13.03 7.16
N GLU A 264 27.52 12.25 7.78
CA GLU A 264 28.94 12.19 7.43
C GLU A 264 29.12 11.64 6.01
N THR A 265 28.45 10.52 5.70
CA THR A 265 28.50 9.93 4.35
C THR A 265 27.98 10.89 3.28
N LEU A 266 26.90 11.62 3.57
CA LEU A 266 26.35 12.62 2.65
C LEU A 266 27.33 13.78 2.41
N ALA A 267 28.03 14.23 3.46
CA ALA A 267 29.07 15.26 3.35
C ALA A 267 30.27 14.78 2.52
N ASP A 268 30.72 13.54 2.73
CA ASP A 268 31.80 12.93 1.95
C ASP A 268 31.43 12.83 0.46
N LEU A 269 30.22 12.35 0.17
CA LEU A 269 29.70 12.29 -1.20
C LEU A 269 29.58 13.69 -1.83
N ALA A 270 29.28 14.72 -1.06
CA ALA A 270 29.26 16.10 -1.55
C ALA A 270 30.69 16.59 -1.92
N GLY A 271 31.68 16.21 -1.13
CA GLY A 271 33.10 16.49 -1.39
C GLY A 271 33.66 15.78 -2.63
N GLN A 272 33.11 14.61 -2.96
CA GLN A 272 33.51 13.79 -4.11
C GLN A 272 32.90 14.21 -5.45
N VAL A 273 31.94 15.16 -5.45
CA VAL A 273 31.30 15.62 -6.69
C VAL A 273 32.34 16.24 -7.62
N ALA A 274 32.54 15.62 -8.78
CA ALA A 274 33.34 16.14 -9.89
C ALA A 274 32.57 17.21 -10.70
#